data_AF-A0A9P8C579-F1
#
_entry.id   AF-A0A9P8C579-F1
#
_cell.length_a   1.000
_cell.length_b   1.000
_cell.length_c   1.000
_cell.angle_alpha   90.00
_cell.angle_beta   90.00
_cell.angle_gamma   90.00
#
_symmetry.space_group_name_H-M   'P 1'
#
loop_
_entity.id
_entity.type
_entity.pdbx_description
1 polymer ?
#
loop_
_entity_poly.entity_id
_entity_poly.type
_entity_poly.pdbx_seq_one_letter_code
_entity_poly.pdbx_strand_id
1 'polypeptide(L)'
;MNGGMAAGAALVGYPTPAGHQSDLNYVMSMVEELSGVLRMNQQLTANVVDKMGKVREKAKTLDLSNDELIAIVAQEMNEESENLERENSELRKALDTTDYDKKENWKLAIHGAEILANIAEKLHQFKEQHEADTLAWHKNYRKQLADERGENLELRNQINDMKAAACRASEHLRQMRRYITDHDRLTELEIENHRLRTEKRLWKRIALPLILDNDSEWSDDDDLIDPEEKKSEVAKREKERKDKEDGEDQLP
;
A
#
# COMPACT_ATOMS: atom_id res chain seq x y z
N MET A 1 -46.72 -12.51 74.29
CA MET A 1 -48.03 -12.52 74.98
C MET A 1 -48.98 -11.68 74.18
N ASN A 2 -50.14 -12.26 73.88
CA ASN A 2 -51.20 -11.78 73.02
C ASN A 2 -52.07 -10.74 73.76
N GLY A 3 -52.53 -9.70 73.07
CA GLY A 3 -53.31 -8.63 73.68
C GLY A 3 -53.95 -7.66 72.68
N GLY A 4 -54.98 -8.15 71.98
CA GLY A 4 -56.19 -7.38 71.67
C GLY A 4 -56.10 -6.23 70.67
N MET A 5 -56.21 -6.55 69.37
CA MET A 5 -56.85 -5.65 68.39
C MET A 5 -58.05 -6.40 67.79
N ALA A 6 -59.17 -6.29 68.50
CA ALA A 6 -60.48 -6.73 68.05
C ALA A 6 -61.48 -5.62 68.38
N ALA A 7 -61.56 -4.61 67.50
CA ALA A 7 -62.68 -3.68 67.41
C ALA A 7 -62.64 -3.01 66.04
N GLY A 8 -63.56 -3.38 65.14
CA GLY A 8 -63.79 -2.63 63.91
C GLY A 8 -64.26 -3.40 62.69
N ALA A 9 -64.25 -4.74 62.71
CA ALA A 9 -64.72 -5.56 61.60
C ALA A 9 -66.00 -6.33 61.99
N ALA A 10 -67.12 -5.63 62.20
CA ALA A 10 -68.49 -6.15 62.11
C ALA A 10 -69.51 -5.11 62.57
N LEU A 11 -70.11 -4.36 61.63
CA LEU A 11 -71.50 -3.84 61.70
C LEU A 11 -71.82 -3.22 60.33
N VAL A 12 -72.30 -4.04 59.38
CA VAL A 12 -73.72 -4.29 59.07
C VAL A 12 -74.15 -3.45 57.87
N GLY A 13 -74.54 -4.16 56.80
CA GLY A 13 -74.97 -3.61 55.53
C GLY A 13 -76.25 -2.79 55.62
N TYR A 14 -76.10 -1.49 55.38
CA TYR A 14 -77.10 -0.59 54.81
C TYR A 14 -76.41 0.16 53.66
N PRO A 15 -77.05 0.34 52.49
CA PRO A 15 -76.45 1.11 51.40
C PRO A 15 -76.32 2.56 51.87
N THR A 16 -75.09 2.98 52.17
CA THR A 16 -74.78 4.36 52.52
C THR A 16 -75.02 5.25 51.29
N PRO A 17 -75.69 6.41 51.42
CA PRO A 17 -75.97 7.30 50.29
C PRO A 17 -74.69 7.69 49.56
N ALA A 18 -74.76 7.84 48.23
CA ALA A 18 -73.65 7.95 47.28
C ALA A 18 -72.64 9.10 47.50
N GLY A 19 -72.81 9.94 48.53
CA GLY A 19 -71.85 10.98 48.94
C GLY A 19 -71.12 10.68 50.26
N HIS A 20 -71.55 9.68 51.05
CA HIS A 20 -70.97 9.42 52.36
C HIS A 20 -69.61 8.73 52.27
N GLN A 21 -69.40 7.89 51.25
CA GLN A 21 -68.09 7.28 50.98
C GLN A 21 -67.09 8.31 50.43
N SER A 22 -67.54 9.27 49.61
CA SER A 22 -66.66 10.36 49.13
C SER A 22 -66.30 11.34 50.23
N ASP A 23 -67.25 11.68 51.10
CA ASP A 23 -67.01 12.55 52.26
C ASP A 23 -66.09 11.87 53.28
N LEU A 24 -66.28 10.57 53.53
CA LEU A 24 -65.41 9.80 54.42
C LEU A 24 -63.99 9.63 53.86
N ASN A 25 -63.85 9.44 52.55
CA ASN A 25 -62.54 9.45 51.88
C ASN A 25 -61.88 10.84 51.94
N TYR A 26 -62.66 11.92 51.78
CA TYR A 26 -62.16 13.30 51.91
C TYR A 26 -61.73 13.63 53.35
N VAL A 27 -62.49 13.18 54.34
CA VAL A 27 -62.13 13.30 55.76
C VAL A 27 -60.90 12.44 56.06
N MET A 28 -60.77 11.22 55.52
CA MET A 28 -59.57 10.40 55.68
C MET A 28 -58.34 11.04 55.03
N SER A 29 -58.43 11.58 53.81
CA SER A 29 -57.30 12.27 53.17
C SER A 29 -56.89 13.52 53.93
N MET A 30 -57.86 14.28 54.43
CA MET A 30 -57.59 15.45 55.26
C MET A 30 -56.97 15.07 56.61
N VAL A 31 -57.36 13.94 57.21
CA VAL A 31 -56.72 13.41 58.43
C VAL A 31 -55.31 12.90 58.16
N GLU A 32 -55.07 12.26 57.01
CA GLU A 32 -53.72 11.86 56.58
C GLU A 32 -52.81 13.06 56.34
N GLU A 33 -53.31 14.10 55.68
CA GLU A 33 -52.61 15.38 55.51
C GLU A 33 -52.34 16.06 56.85
N LEU A 34 -53.35 16.14 57.74
CA LEU A 34 -53.16 16.68 59.08
C LEU A 34 -52.16 15.85 59.88
N SER A 35 -52.15 14.52 59.74
CA SER A 35 -51.20 13.62 60.39
C SER A 35 -49.78 13.83 59.86
N GLY A 36 -49.62 14.05 58.56
CA GLY A 36 -48.36 14.45 57.94
C GLY A 36 -47.86 15.78 58.49
N VAL A 37 -48.73 16.79 58.55
CA VAL A 37 -48.43 18.10 59.14
C VAL A 37 -48.12 17.97 60.63
N LEU A 38 -48.83 17.13 61.38
CA LEU A 38 -48.60 16.93 62.81
C LEU A 38 -47.24 16.26 63.07
N ARG A 39 -46.87 15.27 62.26
CA ARG A 39 -45.54 14.64 62.32
C ARG A 39 -44.43 15.64 62.00
N MET A 40 -44.63 16.46 60.98
CA MET A 40 -43.70 17.54 60.63
C MET A 40 -43.58 18.55 61.79
N ASN A 41 -44.70 18.95 62.39
CA ASN A 41 -44.72 19.85 63.54
C ASN A 41 -44.06 19.23 64.78
N GLN A 42 -44.25 17.92 65.02
CA GLN A 42 -43.55 17.19 66.09
C GLN A 42 -42.04 17.17 65.85
N GLN A 43 -41.60 16.97 64.61
CA GLN A 43 -40.18 16.96 64.27
C GLN A 43 -39.57 18.37 64.38
N LEU A 44 -40.26 19.40 63.90
CA LEU A 44 -39.85 20.80 64.05
C LEU A 44 -39.77 21.20 65.52
N THR A 45 -40.77 20.86 66.32
CA THR A 45 -40.77 21.17 67.76
C THR A 45 -39.68 20.41 68.50
N ALA A 46 -39.42 19.13 68.17
CA ALA A 46 -38.29 18.38 68.72
C ALA A 46 -36.94 19.05 68.40
N ASN A 47 -36.75 19.50 67.15
CA ASN A 47 -35.54 20.23 66.75
C ASN A 47 -35.40 21.58 67.44
N VAL A 48 -36.51 22.32 67.63
CA VAL A 48 -36.51 23.59 68.37
C VAL A 48 -36.16 23.36 69.84
N VAL A 49 -36.71 22.31 70.46
CA VAL A 49 -36.41 21.97 71.86
C VAL A 49 -34.95 21.54 72.03
N ASP A 50 -34.40 20.74 71.11
CA ASP A 50 -32.98 20.36 71.13
C ASP A 50 -32.05 21.58 70.98
N LYS A 51 -32.35 22.47 70.02
CA LYS A 51 -31.61 23.73 69.83
C LYS A 51 -31.73 24.66 71.03
N MET A 52 -32.92 24.80 71.60
CA MET A 52 -33.17 25.59 72.81
C MET A 52 -32.47 24.99 74.04
N GLY A 53 -32.36 23.66 74.12
CA GLY A 53 -31.56 22.94 75.11
C GLY A 53 -30.08 23.33 75.02
N LYS A 54 -29.51 23.32 73.81
CA LYS A 54 -28.12 23.75 73.55
C LYS A 54 -27.89 25.24 73.87
N VAL A 55 -28.83 26.12 73.52
CA VAL A 55 -28.77 27.55 73.86
C VAL A 55 -28.81 27.76 75.38
N ARG A 56 -29.71 27.05 76.08
CA ARG A 56 -29.82 27.11 77.54
C ARG A 56 -28.59 26.55 78.25
N GLU A 57 -27.97 25.51 77.70
CA GLU A 57 -26.74 24.94 78.23
C GLU A 57 -25.56 25.93 78.07
N LYS A 58 -25.41 26.54 76.89
CA LYS A 58 -24.44 27.62 76.64
C LYS A 58 -24.67 28.85 77.54
N ALA A 59 -25.93 29.23 77.75
CA ALA A 59 -26.30 30.31 78.65
C ALA A 59 -25.80 30.07 80.08
N LYS A 60 -25.98 28.84 80.55
CA LYS A 60 -25.62 28.43 81.90
C LYS A 60 -24.12 28.24 82.09
N THR A 61 -23.38 27.83 81.05
CA THR A 61 -21.93 27.62 81.15
C THR A 61 -21.12 28.91 81.05
N LEU A 62 -21.65 29.94 80.40
CA LEU A 62 -20.97 31.22 80.16
C LEU A 62 -21.52 32.39 81.00
N ASP A 63 -22.56 32.16 81.83
CA ASP A 63 -23.19 33.16 82.73
C ASP A 63 -23.64 34.45 82.00
N LEU A 64 -24.19 34.28 80.79
CA LEU A 64 -24.56 35.36 79.87
C LEU A 64 -25.98 35.88 80.14
N SER A 65 -26.20 37.18 79.95
CA SER A 65 -27.55 37.76 79.94
C SER A 65 -28.32 37.37 78.66
N ASN A 66 -29.65 37.45 78.69
CA ASN A 66 -30.50 37.07 77.54
C ASN A 66 -30.14 37.84 76.26
N ASP A 67 -29.77 39.13 76.36
CA ASP A 67 -29.44 39.96 75.20
C ASP A 67 -28.07 39.58 74.62
N GLU A 68 -27.09 39.21 75.47
CA GLU A 68 -25.77 38.75 75.05
C GLU A 68 -25.83 37.36 74.40
N LEU A 69 -26.70 36.47 74.89
CA LEU A 69 -26.97 35.16 74.27
C LEU A 69 -27.57 35.29 72.87
N ILE A 70 -28.55 36.18 72.70
CA ILE A 70 -29.17 36.43 71.40
C ILE A 70 -28.13 36.99 70.43
N ALA A 71 -27.26 37.89 70.88
CA ALA A 71 -26.18 38.43 70.06
C ALA A 71 -25.15 37.36 69.64
N ILE A 72 -24.71 36.49 70.56
CA ILE A 72 -23.76 35.41 70.27
C ILE A 72 -24.36 34.38 69.32
N VAL A 73 -25.62 33.98 69.51
CA VAL A 73 -26.30 33.04 68.62
C VAL A 73 -26.54 33.66 67.24
N ALA A 74 -26.91 34.94 67.17
CA ALA A 74 -27.06 35.65 65.91
C ALA A 74 -25.71 35.75 65.17
N GLN A 75 -24.62 35.97 65.90
CA GLN A 75 -23.27 35.99 65.35
C GLN A 75 -22.84 34.60 64.84
N GLU A 76 -23.01 33.53 65.64
CA GLU A 76 -22.71 32.15 65.21
C GLU A 76 -23.52 31.76 63.97
N MET A 77 -24.81 32.08 63.93
CA MET A 77 -25.64 31.82 62.75
C MET A 77 -25.20 32.62 61.53
N ASN A 78 -24.77 33.87 61.71
CA ASN A 78 -24.28 34.69 60.61
C ASN A 78 -22.92 34.20 60.10
N GLU A 79 -22.02 33.79 60.99
CA GLU A 79 -20.74 33.15 60.65
C GLU A 79 -20.92 31.81 59.94
N GLU A 80 -21.87 30.98 60.40
CA GLU A 80 -22.23 29.71 59.74
C GLU A 80 -22.83 29.98 58.34
N SER A 81 -23.70 30.98 58.20
CA SER A 81 -24.28 31.39 56.92
C SER A 81 -23.20 31.89 55.94
N GLU A 82 -22.29 32.76 56.38
CA GLU A 82 -21.18 33.25 55.55
C GLU A 82 -20.23 32.12 55.15
N ASN A 83 -20.00 31.14 56.03
CA ASN A 83 -19.18 29.98 55.73
C ASN A 83 -19.82 29.06 54.69
N LEU A 84 -21.13 28.81 54.82
CA LEU A 84 -21.91 28.07 53.83
C LEU A 84 -21.93 28.78 52.48
N GLU A 85 -22.07 30.11 52.45
CA GLU A 85 -22.02 30.89 51.20
C GLU A 85 -20.65 30.79 50.53
N ARG A 86 -19.56 30.87 51.31
CA ARG A 86 -18.20 30.69 50.81
C ARG A 86 -18.01 29.31 50.20
N GLU A 87 -18.39 28.25 50.92
CA GLU A 87 -18.31 26.88 50.44
C GLU A 87 -19.14 26.68 49.17
N ASN A 88 -20.37 27.22 49.12
CA ASN A 88 -21.22 27.16 47.93
C ASN A 88 -20.56 27.87 46.74
N SER A 89 -19.89 29.01 46.98
CA SER A 89 -19.17 29.75 45.94
C SER A 89 -17.96 28.99 45.41
N GLU A 90 -17.24 28.29 46.28
CA GLU A 90 -16.08 27.46 45.92
C GLU A 90 -16.53 26.22 45.15
N LEU A 91 -17.56 25.54 45.61
CA LEU A 91 -18.16 24.39 44.94
C LEU A 91 -18.69 24.75 43.55
N ARG A 92 -19.33 25.92 43.39
CA ARG A 92 -19.78 26.42 42.08
C ARG A 92 -18.61 26.68 41.13
N LYS A 93 -17.55 27.33 41.61
CA LYS A 93 -16.34 27.55 40.80
C LYS A 93 -15.68 26.24 40.39
N ALA A 94 -15.59 25.28 41.32
CA ALA A 94 -15.05 23.95 41.03
C ALA A 94 -15.93 23.17 40.04
N LEU A 95 -17.26 23.32 40.13
CA LEU A 95 -18.18 22.76 39.16
C LEU A 95 -17.92 23.35 37.77
N ASP A 96 -17.84 24.67 37.65
CA ASP A 96 -17.61 25.35 36.37
C ASP A 96 -16.25 24.97 35.74
N THR A 97 -15.18 24.88 36.55
CA THR A 97 -13.87 24.46 36.05
C THR A 97 -13.88 23.00 35.61
N THR A 98 -14.47 22.09 36.42
CA THR A 98 -14.55 20.68 36.04
C THR A 98 -15.41 20.46 34.81
N ASP A 99 -16.49 21.22 34.62
CA ASP A 99 -17.33 21.14 33.42
C ASP A 99 -16.64 21.72 32.19
N TYR A 100 -15.80 22.75 32.35
CA TYR A 100 -14.93 23.23 31.29
C TYR A 100 -13.90 22.16 30.89
N ASP A 101 -13.18 21.59 31.87
CA ASP A 101 -12.16 20.57 31.63
C ASP A 101 -12.73 19.30 30.99
N LYS A 102 -13.92 18.86 31.42
CA LYS A 102 -14.64 17.75 30.78
C LYS A 102 -14.91 18.02 29.30
N LYS A 103 -15.35 19.24 28.95
CA LYS A 103 -15.63 19.63 27.56
C LYS A 103 -14.36 19.66 26.72
N GLU A 104 -13.27 20.21 27.24
CA GLU A 104 -11.97 20.23 26.54
C GLU A 104 -11.39 18.81 26.37
N ASN A 105 -11.44 17.99 27.42
CA ASN A 105 -11.00 16.59 27.34
C ASN A 105 -11.83 15.79 26.34
N TRP A 106 -13.15 16.03 26.26
CA TRP A 106 -14.01 15.40 25.28
C TRP A 106 -13.66 15.81 23.84
N LYS A 107 -13.38 17.10 23.59
CA LYS A 107 -12.91 17.58 22.29
C LYS A 107 -11.60 16.89 21.89
N LEU A 108 -10.66 16.78 22.82
CA LEU A 108 -9.38 16.10 22.57
C LEU A 108 -9.60 14.62 22.25
N ALA A 109 -10.50 13.94 22.95
CA ALA A 109 -10.83 12.54 22.67
C ALA A 109 -11.44 12.37 21.27
N ILE A 110 -12.36 13.24 20.86
CA ILE A 110 -12.92 13.24 19.50
C ILE A 110 -11.81 13.45 18.47
N HIS A 111 -10.96 14.46 18.65
CA HIS A 111 -9.89 14.76 17.71
C HIS A 111 -8.89 13.60 17.61
N GLY A 112 -8.56 12.96 18.73
CA GLY A 112 -7.74 11.76 18.74
C GLY A 112 -8.38 10.61 17.96
N ALA A 113 -9.69 10.39 18.13
CA ALA A 113 -10.42 9.38 17.38
C ALA A 113 -10.44 9.67 15.86
N GLU A 114 -10.63 10.93 15.47
CA GLU A 114 -10.58 11.36 14.07
C GLU A 114 -9.20 11.12 13.45
N ILE A 115 -8.12 11.47 14.16
CA ILE A 115 -6.74 11.22 13.71
C ILE A 115 -6.51 9.72 13.52
N LEU A 116 -6.92 8.90 14.50
CA LEU A 116 -6.75 7.45 14.41
C LEU A 116 -7.55 6.84 13.26
N ALA A 117 -8.78 7.33 13.02
CA ALA A 117 -9.58 6.92 11.88
C ALA A 117 -8.90 7.27 10.54
N ASN A 118 -8.37 8.49 10.43
CA ASN A 118 -7.64 8.93 9.24
C ASN A 118 -6.36 8.11 9.02
N ILE A 119 -5.61 7.81 10.08
CA ILE A 119 -4.41 6.96 9.99
C ILE A 119 -4.79 5.55 9.54
N ALA A 120 -5.87 4.98 10.08
CA ALA A 120 -6.35 3.67 9.67
C ALA A 120 -6.72 3.64 8.18
N GLU A 121 -7.46 4.64 7.70
CA GLU A 121 -7.82 4.75 6.28
C GLU A 121 -6.58 4.87 5.38
N LYS A 122 -5.61 5.71 5.76
CA LYS A 122 -4.35 5.87 5.02
C LYS A 122 -3.51 4.60 5.02
N LEU A 123 -3.48 3.85 6.12
CA LEU A 123 -2.79 2.56 6.18
C LEU A 123 -3.45 1.51 5.28
N HIS A 124 -4.78 1.48 5.21
CA HIS A 124 -5.49 0.60 4.28
C HIS A 124 -5.18 0.94 2.82
N GLN A 125 -5.26 2.22 2.45
CA GLN A 125 -4.92 2.70 1.11
C GLN A 125 -3.46 2.37 0.74
N PHE A 126 -2.53 2.62 1.66
CA PHE A 126 -1.12 2.33 1.46
C PHE A 126 -0.88 0.84 1.27
N LYS A 127 -1.49 -0.02 2.09
CA LYS A 127 -1.34 -1.47 1.99
C LYS A 127 -1.84 -1.99 0.63
N GLU A 128 -3.02 -1.54 0.19
CA GLU A 128 -3.60 -1.94 -1.09
C GLU A 128 -2.70 -1.52 -2.26
N GLN A 129 -2.22 -0.27 -2.28
CA GLN A 129 -1.31 0.22 -3.31
C GLN A 129 0.01 -0.56 -3.32
N HIS A 130 0.60 -0.78 -2.14
CA HIS A 130 1.85 -1.52 -2.02
C HIS A 130 1.73 -2.98 -2.51
N GLU A 131 0.64 -3.67 -2.16
CA GLU A 131 0.36 -5.02 -2.67
C GLU A 131 0.16 -5.02 -4.19
N ALA A 132 -0.57 -4.05 -4.74
CA ALA A 132 -0.75 -3.91 -6.17
C ALA A 132 0.58 -3.68 -6.91
N ASP A 133 1.43 -2.79 -6.40
CA ASP A 133 2.73 -2.45 -6.99
C ASP A 133 3.69 -3.64 -6.94
N THR A 134 3.75 -4.36 -5.82
CA THR A 134 4.60 -5.56 -5.71
C THR A 134 4.13 -6.67 -6.64
N LEU A 135 2.82 -6.89 -6.78
CA LEU A 135 2.28 -7.85 -7.74
C LEU A 135 2.56 -7.44 -9.18
N ALA A 136 2.42 -6.16 -9.52
CA ALA A 136 2.74 -5.62 -10.83
C ALA A 136 4.23 -5.82 -11.14
N TRP A 137 5.11 -5.53 -10.19
CA TRP A 137 6.56 -5.75 -10.33
C TRP A 137 6.89 -7.22 -10.59
N HIS A 138 6.34 -8.14 -9.79
CA HIS A 138 6.54 -9.57 -9.99
C HIS A 138 5.99 -10.07 -11.33
N LYS A 139 4.86 -9.53 -11.79
CA LYS A 139 4.28 -9.88 -13.10
C LYS A 139 5.18 -9.40 -14.23
N ASN A 140 5.65 -8.15 -14.17
CA ASN A 140 6.54 -7.57 -15.17
C ASN A 140 7.88 -8.31 -15.22
N TYR A 141 8.46 -8.63 -14.07
CA TYR A 141 9.71 -9.39 -14.01
C TYR A 141 9.56 -10.81 -14.58
N ARG A 142 8.46 -11.51 -14.27
CA ARG A 142 8.17 -12.83 -14.87
C ARG A 142 7.99 -12.74 -16.37
N LYS A 143 7.34 -11.68 -16.87
CA LYS A 143 7.17 -11.44 -18.30
C LYS A 143 8.52 -11.24 -18.98
N GLN A 144 9.37 -10.35 -18.45
CA GLN A 144 10.71 -10.13 -18.97
C GLN A 144 11.52 -11.43 -19.02
N LEU A 145 11.48 -12.24 -17.95
CA LEU A 145 12.18 -13.53 -17.93
C LEU A 145 11.64 -14.52 -18.98
N ALA A 146 10.34 -14.48 -19.28
CA ALA A 146 9.74 -15.30 -20.33
C ALA A 146 10.15 -14.81 -21.72
N ASP A 147 10.16 -13.49 -21.94
CA ASP A 147 10.56 -12.87 -23.20
C ASP A 147 12.04 -13.20 -23.51
N GLU A 148 12.95 -13.02 -22.55
CA GLU A 148 14.38 -13.37 -22.70
C GLU A 148 14.60 -14.85 -22.98
N ARG A 149 13.80 -15.74 -22.36
CA ARG A 149 13.85 -17.18 -22.64
C ARG A 149 13.34 -17.50 -24.05
N GLY A 150 12.31 -16.79 -24.51
CA GLY A 150 11.79 -16.88 -25.87
C GLY A 150 12.85 -16.47 -26.88
N GLU A 151 13.44 -15.30 -26.71
CA GLU A 151 14.51 -14.80 -27.58
C GLU A 151 15.73 -15.74 -27.60
N ASN A 152 16.15 -16.27 -26.45
CA ASN A 152 17.26 -17.22 -26.40
C ASN A 152 16.95 -18.51 -27.17
N LEU A 153 15.71 -19.00 -27.10
CA LEU A 153 15.28 -20.18 -27.84
C LEU A 153 15.22 -19.91 -29.34
N GLU A 154 14.72 -18.74 -29.75
CA GLU A 154 14.72 -18.31 -31.15
C GLU A 154 16.14 -18.20 -31.73
N LEU A 155 17.06 -17.57 -31.01
CA LEU A 155 18.47 -17.46 -31.41
C LEU A 155 19.12 -18.84 -31.57
N ARG A 156 18.83 -19.78 -30.65
CA ARG A 156 19.32 -21.15 -30.76
C ARG A 156 18.77 -21.87 -31.98
N ASN A 157 17.48 -21.68 -32.28
CA ASN A 157 16.86 -22.25 -33.48
C ASN A 157 17.50 -21.67 -34.75
N GLN A 158 17.69 -20.35 -34.82
CA GLN A 158 18.38 -19.69 -35.94
C GLN A 158 19.79 -20.22 -36.15
N ILE A 159 20.58 -20.38 -35.07
CA ILE A 159 21.93 -20.95 -35.15
C ILE A 159 21.88 -22.40 -35.64
N ASN A 160 20.92 -23.20 -35.18
CA ASN A 160 20.77 -24.58 -35.63
C ASN A 160 20.38 -24.65 -37.11
N ASP A 161 19.50 -23.77 -37.58
CA ASP A 161 19.11 -23.68 -38.98
C ASP A 161 20.29 -23.25 -39.86
N MET A 162 21.07 -22.26 -39.42
CA MET A 162 22.31 -21.85 -40.09
C MET A 162 23.33 -22.98 -40.16
N LYS A 163 23.53 -23.72 -39.05
CA LYS A 163 24.42 -24.90 -39.02
C LYS A 163 23.93 -25.98 -39.98
N ALA A 164 22.62 -26.26 -39.99
CA ALA A 164 22.04 -27.24 -40.91
C ALA A 164 22.22 -26.82 -42.37
N ALA A 165 22.00 -25.54 -42.69
CA ALA A 165 22.25 -24.99 -44.02
C ALA A 165 23.72 -25.07 -44.42
N ALA A 166 24.65 -24.73 -43.52
CA ALA A 166 26.09 -24.84 -43.74
C ALA A 166 26.54 -26.30 -43.94
N CYS A 167 25.95 -27.26 -43.21
CA CYS A 167 26.18 -28.69 -43.41
C CYS A 167 25.73 -29.14 -44.80
N ARG A 168 24.53 -28.74 -45.24
CA ARG A 168 24.03 -29.05 -46.60
C ARG A 168 24.93 -28.43 -47.68
N ALA A 169 25.34 -27.18 -47.54
CA ALA A 169 26.25 -26.52 -48.47
C ALA A 169 27.61 -27.24 -48.53
N SER A 170 28.16 -27.64 -47.38
CA SER A 170 29.40 -28.42 -47.31
C SER A 170 29.27 -29.79 -47.96
N GLU A 171 28.12 -30.43 -47.80
CA GLU A 171 27.80 -31.69 -48.46
C GLU A 171 27.71 -31.52 -49.98
N HIS A 172 27.04 -30.48 -50.48
CA HIS A 172 27.00 -30.15 -51.90
C HIS A 172 28.40 -29.91 -52.48
N LEU A 173 29.27 -29.17 -51.78
CA LEU A 173 30.66 -28.96 -52.23
C LEU A 173 31.46 -30.27 -52.28
N ARG A 174 31.27 -31.17 -51.31
CA ARG A 174 31.89 -32.50 -51.34
C ARG A 174 31.35 -33.35 -52.49
N GLN A 175 30.05 -33.32 -52.74
CA GLN A 175 29.42 -34.01 -53.85
C GLN A 175 29.93 -33.47 -55.19
N MET A 176 30.04 -32.15 -55.36
CA MET A 176 30.63 -31.53 -56.55
C MET A 176 32.09 -31.95 -56.75
N ARG A 177 32.90 -31.93 -55.67
CA ARG A 177 34.29 -32.38 -55.75
C ARG A 177 34.39 -33.84 -56.20
N ARG A 178 33.58 -34.73 -55.61
CA ARG A 178 33.50 -36.14 -56.01
C ARG A 178 33.05 -36.28 -57.47
N TYR A 179 32.05 -35.50 -57.88
CA TYR A 179 31.58 -35.51 -59.25
C TYR A 179 32.72 -35.15 -60.22
N ILE A 180 33.50 -34.10 -59.94
CA ILE A 180 34.63 -33.71 -60.78
C ILE A 180 35.73 -34.78 -60.80
N THR A 181 36.06 -35.39 -59.65
CA THR A 181 37.14 -36.39 -59.57
C THR A 181 36.77 -37.73 -60.17
N ASP A 182 35.52 -38.16 -59.98
CA ASP A 182 35.08 -39.53 -60.31
C ASP A 182 34.54 -39.61 -61.76
N HIS A 183 34.32 -38.47 -62.43
CA HIS A 183 33.91 -38.44 -63.83
C HIS A 183 35.13 -38.36 -64.75
N ASP A 184 35.66 -39.53 -65.10
CA ASP A 184 36.78 -39.70 -66.05
C ASP A 184 36.55 -38.96 -67.37
N ARG A 185 35.29 -38.80 -67.80
CA ARG A 185 34.96 -38.05 -69.01
C ARG A 185 35.41 -36.57 -68.94
N LEU A 186 35.35 -35.92 -67.79
CA LEU A 186 35.79 -34.53 -67.66
C LEU A 186 37.31 -34.42 -67.76
N THR A 187 38.04 -35.31 -67.08
CA THR A 187 39.50 -35.37 -67.17
C THR A 187 39.96 -35.77 -68.57
N GLU A 188 39.28 -36.69 -69.23
CA GLU A 188 39.50 -37.03 -70.65
C GLU A 188 39.30 -35.81 -71.56
N LEU A 189 38.22 -35.05 -71.37
CA LEU A 189 37.95 -33.83 -72.13
C LEU A 189 39.01 -32.75 -71.87
N GLU A 190 39.50 -32.59 -70.64
CA GLU A 190 40.58 -31.66 -70.31
C GLU A 190 41.89 -32.06 -71.01
N ILE A 191 42.26 -33.34 -70.96
CA ILE A 191 43.43 -33.89 -71.66
C ILE A 191 43.29 -33.71 -73.18
N GLU A 192 42.12 -34.01 -73.74
CA GLU A 192 41.86 -33.83 -75.17
C GLU A 192 41.91 -32.36 -75.57
N ASN A 193 41.35 -31.45 -74.77
CA ASN A 193 41.42 -30.01 -75.03
C ASN A 193 42.87 -29.52 -75.04
N HIS A 194 43.66 -29.94 -74.04
CA HIS A 194 45.08 -29.61 -73.98
C HIS A 194 45.85 -30.15 -75.20
N ARG A 195 45.59 -31.40 -75.60
CA ARG A 195 46.15 -32.00 -76.81
C ARG A 195 45.79 -31.21 -78.07
N LEU A 196 44.52 -30.86 -78.25
CA LEU A 196 44.08 -30.09 -79.42
C LEU A 196 44.69 -28.68 -79.44
N ARG A 197 44.87 -28.04 -78.28
CA ARG A 197 45.56 -26.74 -78.18
C ARG A 197 47.05 -26.85 -78.56
N THR A 198 47.75 -27.89 -78.12
CA THR A 198 49.16 -28.09 -78.50
C THR A 198 49.30 -28.45 -79.98
N GLU A 199 48.43 -29.29 -80.53
CA GLU A 199 48.38 -29.58 -81.97
C GLU A 199 48.11 -28.31 -82.78
N LYS A 200 47.13 -27.49 -82.39
CA LYS A 200 46.86 -26.20 -83.03
C LYS A 200 48.10 -25.30 -83.05
N ARG A 201 48.84 -25.22 -81.94
CA ARG A 201 50.09 -24.44 -81.86
C ARG A 201 51.17 -25.00 -82.77
N LEU A 202 51.34 -26.32 -82.79
CA LEU A 202 52.27 -26.99 -83.71
C LEU A 202 51.95 -26.64 -85.16
N TRP A 203 50.69 -26.78 -85.56
CA TRP A 203 50.26 -26.44 -86.92
C TRP A 203 50.44 -24.96 -87.24
N LYS A 204 50.13 -24.06 -86.31
CA LYS A 204 50.42 -22.62 -86.45
C LYS A 204 51.91 -22.35 -86.68
N ARG A 205 52.80 -22.99 -85.92
CA ARG A 205 54.26 -22.83 -86.06
C ARG A 205 54.76 -23.36 -87.41
N ILE A 206 54.23 -24.48 -87.87
CA ILE A 206 54.55 -25.03 -89.20
C ILE A 206 54.07 -24.09 -90.32
N ALA A 207 52.89 -23.48 -90.16
CA ALA A 207 52.31 -22.59 -91.16
C ALA A 207 52.94 -21.18 -91.20
N LEU A 208 53.54 -20.71 -90.10
CA LEU A 208 54.09 -19.35 -89.94
C LEU A 208 55.55 -19.36 -89.44
N PRO A 209 56.52 -19.79 -90.28
CA PRO A 209 57.91 -19.98 -89.86
C PRO A 209 58.72 -18.68 -89.66
N LEU A 210 58.18 -17.53 -90.09
CA LEU A 210 58.88 -16.23 -90.03
C LEU A 210 58.70 -15.50 -88.70
N ILE A 211 57.81 -15.99 -87.84
CA ILE A 211 57.57 -15.40 -86.54
C ILE A 211 58.52 -16.09 -85.54
N LEU A 212 59.40 -15.30 -84.93
CA LEU A 212 59.62 -15.11 -83.49
C LEU A 212 60.09 -16.21 -82.50
N ASP A 213 59.57 -17.44 -82.41
CA ASP A 213 59.51 -18.32 -81.18
C ASP A 213 59.20 -17.72 -79.76
N ASN A 214 59.53 -16.46 -79.43
CA ASN A 214 59.30 -15.74 -78.17
C ASN A 214 58.14 -14.71 -78.22
N ASP A 215 57.27 -14.81 -79.21
CA ASP A 215 56.12 -13.92 -79.41
C ASP A 215 54.98 -14.30 -78.45
N SER A 216 54.25 -13.27 -78.01
CA SER A 216 53.14 -13.39 -77.07
C SER A 216 52.03 -14.31 -77.59
N GLU A 217 51.93 -14.48 -78.91
CA GLU A 217 50.95 -15.33 -79.59
C GLU A 217 51.17 -16.84 -79.40
N TRP A 218 52.30 -17.27 -78.79
CA TRP A 218 52.56 -18.68 -78.45
C TRP A 218 52.50 -19.01 -76.97
N SER A 219 52.26 -18.02 -76.12
CA SER A 219 52.15 -18.22 -74.68
C SER A 219 51.01 -19.19 -74.35
N ASP A 220 51.17 -19.95 -73.28
CA ASP A 220 50.13 -20.83 -72.72
C ASP A 220 48.92 -20.01 -72.20
N ASP A 221 49.12 -18.71 -71.97
CA ASP A 221 48.14 -17.71 -71.53
C ASP A 221 47.18 -17.26 -72.67
N ASP A 222 46.76 -18.18 -73.53
CA ASP A 222 45.57 -18.00 -74.39
C ASP A 222 44.29 -18.19 -73.54
N ASP A 223 44.29 -17.64 -72.32
CA ASP A 223 43.15 -17.65 -71.42
C ASP A 223 42.17 -16.55 -71.86
N LEU A 224 40.91 -16.94 -71.94
CA LEU A 224 39.71 -16.15 -72.26
C LEU A 224 39.45 -14.95 -71.33
N ILE A 225 40.43 -14.50 -70.55
CA ILE A 225 40.31 -13.32 -69.71
C ILE A 225 40.40 -12.10 -70.63
N ASP A 226 39.28 -11.39 -70.73
CA ASP A 226 39.19 -10.13 -71.46
C ASP A 226 40.36 -9.22 -71.03
N PRO A 227 41.12 -8.60 -71.95
CA PRO A 227 42.21 -7.69 -71.60
C PRO A 227 41.79 -6.59 -70.61
N GLU A 228 40.50 -6.25 -70.54
CA GLU A 228 39.93 -5.34 -69.55
C GLU A 228 39.86 -5.94 -68.14
N GLU A 229 39.47 -7.20 -67.99
CA GLU A 229 39.43 -7.88 -66.70
C GLU A 229 40.85 -8.05 -66.12
N LYS A 230 41.84 -8.36 -66.96
CA LYS A 230 43.25 -8.47 -66.53
C LYS A 230 43.79 -7.13 -66.00
N LYS A 231 43.42 -6.01 -66.63
CA LYS A 231 43.74 -4.66 -66.12
C LYS A 231 43.03 -4.39 -64.80
N SER A 232 41.78 -4.83 -64.66
CA SER A 232 41.00 -4.68 -63.42
C SER A 232 41.64 -5.45 -62.25
N GLU A 233 42.15 -6.66 -62.51
CA GLU A 233 42.81 -7.48 -61.50
C GLU A 233 44.14 -6.90 -61.07
N VAL A 234 44.93 -6.38 -62.02
CA VAL A 234 46.18 -5.67 -61.71
C VAL A 234 45.87 -4.42 -60.87
N ALA A 235 44.86 -3.64 -61.24
CA ALA A 235 44.44 -2.46 -60.49
C ALA A 235 43.91 -2.81 -59.08
N LYS A 236 43.21 -3.94 -58.92
CA LYS A 236 42.78 -4.45 -57.60
C LYS A 236 43.97 -4.85 -56.75
N ARG A 237 44.94 -5.58 -57.32
CA ARG A 237 46.18 -5.96 -56.60
C ARG A 237 47.00 -4.74 -56.20
N GLU A 238 47.07 -3.71 -57.03
CA GLU A 238 47.73 -2.45 -56.67
C GLU A 238 47.01 -1.70 -55.55
N LYS A 239 45.66 -1.68 -55.57
CA LYS A 239 44.87 -1.12 -54.46
C LYS A 239 45.06 -1.88 -53.16
N GLU A 240 44.98 -3.21 -53.19
CA GLU A 240 45.24 -4.05 -52.01
C GLU A 240 46.66 -3.89 -51.46
N ARG A 241 47.65 -3.57 -52.32
CA ARG A 241 49.01 -3.26 -51.89
C ARG A 241 49.08 -1.90 -51.19
N LYS A 242 48.42 -0.88 -51.75
CA LYS A 242 48.33 0.46 -51.14
C LYS A 242 47.55 0.43 -49.82
N ASP A 243 46.43 -0.29 -49.76
CA ASP A 243 45.63 -0.42 -48.54
C ASP A 243 46.39 -1.15 -47.42
N LYS A 244 47.34 -2.04 -47.77
CA LYS A 244 48.27 -2.66 -46.80
C LYS A 244 49.36 -1.70 -46.34
N GLU A 245 49.94 -0.93 -47.26
CA GLU A 245 50.94 0.10 -46.95
C GLU A 245 50.33 1.20 -46.05
N ASP A 246 49.10 1.66 -46.34
CA ASP A 246 48.38 2.67 -45.54
C ASP A 246 47.86 2.13 -44.18
N GLY A 247 47.65 0.81 -44.07
CA GLY A 247 47.25 0.15 -42.83
C GLY A 247 48.39 -0.06 -41.82
N GLU A 248 49.64 -0.15 -42.30
CA GLU A 248 50.83 -0.23 -41.43
C GLU A 248 51.21 1.14 -40.84
N ASP A 249 50.86 2.25 -41.50
CA ASP A 249 51.10 3.62 -41.02
C ASP A 249 50.08 4.13 -39.97
N GLN A 250 49.06 3.34 -39.62
CA GLN A 250 48.02 3.69 -38.62
C GLN A 250 48.07 2.86 -37.31
N LEU A 251 49.17 2.17 -37.04
CA LEU A 251 49.42 1.57 -35.72
C LEU A 251 50.32 2.50 -34.88
N PRO A 252 49.85 3.01 -33.72
CA PRO A 252 50.70 3.72 -32.77
C PRO A 252 51.73 2.82 -32.08
#